data_AF-A0A5B1QZF6-F1
#
_entry.id   AF-A0A5B1QZF6-F1
#
_cell.length_a   1.000
_cell.length_b   1.000
_cell.length_c   1.000
_cell.angle_alpha   90.00
_cell.angle_beta   90.00
_cell.angle_gamma   90.00
#
_symmetry.space_group_name_H-M   'P 1'
#
loop_
_entity.id
_entity.type
_entity.pdbx_description
1 polymer ?
#
loop_
_entity_poly.entity_id
_entity_poly.type
_entity_poly.pdbx_seq_one_letter_code
_entity_poly.pdbx_strand_id
1 'polypeptide(L)'
;MLRKRQKAFGFDGRLGSHPSRVHIRTVDGQVPISVPMYRSSPAKREVIEQQLNAWFEQDVIEPSRSPWSAPVVIVYRNNKPRF
;
A
#
# COMPACT_ATOMS: atom_id res chain seq x y z
N MET A 1 17.25 -16.73 23.11
CA MET A 1 17.37 -15.30 22.71
C MET A 1 16.13 -14.77 21.98
N LEU A 2 15.65 -15.43 20.91
CA LEU A 2 14.52 -14.96 20.09
C LEU A 2 13.19 -14.79 20.83
N ARG A 3 12.87 -15.64 21.82
CA ARG A 3 11.63 -15.54 22.61
C ARG A 3 11.55 -14.28 23.48
N LYS A 4 12.68 -13.75 23.97
CA LYS A 4 12.70 -12.59 24.88
C LYS A 4 12.30 -11.28 24.20
N ARG A 5 12.50 -11.16 22.89
CA ARG A 5 12.22 -9.95 22.10
C ARG A 5 11.23 -10.23 20.96
N GLN A 6 10.27 -11.12 21.17
CA GLN A 6 9.33 -11.54 20.13
C GLN A 6 8.64 -10.36 19.42
N LYS A 7 8.26 -9.32 20.18
CA LYS A 7 7.61 -8.11 19.64
C LYS A 7 8.47 -7.29 18.68
N ALA A 8 9.80 -7.46 18.71
CA ALA A 8 10.74 -6.77 17.82
C ALA A 8 10.83 -7.42 16.43
N PHE A 9 10.21 -8.58 16.22
CA PHE A 9 10.24 -9.31 14.96
C PHE A 9 8.81 -9.46 14.39
N GLY A 10 8.66 -9.30 13.08
CA GLY A 10 7.37 -9.43 12.37
C GLY A 10 7.08 -10.84 11.88
N PHE A 11 7.18 -11.85 12.75
CA PHE A 11 6.92 -13.25 12.39
C PHE A 11 5.43 -13.63 12.34
N ASP A 12 4.57 -12.79 12.91
CA ASP A 12 3.13 -13.01 13.10
C ASP A 12 2.27 -12.20 12.12
N GLY A 13 2.89 -11.53 11.13
CA GLY A 13 2.20 -10.68 10.17
C GLY A 13 1.77 -9.31 10.72
N ARG A 14 2.10 -9.01 11.98
CA ARG A 14 1.78 -7.72 12.60
C ARG A 14 2.69 -6.61 12.07
N LEU A 15 2.09 -5.48 11.73
CA LEU A 15 2.81 -4.26 11.42
C LEU A 15 3.17 -3.48 12.69
N GLY A 16 4.29 -2.77 12.65
CA GLY A 16 4.60 -1.74 13.64
C GLY A 16 3.69 -0.53 13.44
N SER A 17 3.32 0.15 14.53
CA SER A 17 2.56 1.40 14.50
C SER A 17 3.34 2.48 15.25
N HIS A 18 3.42 3.67 14.66
CA HIS A 18 4.07 4.84 15.23
C HIS A 18 3.20 6.08 14.97
N PRO A 19 2.86 6.88 15.99
CA PRO A 19 1.85 7.94 15.87
C PRO A 19 2.34 9.21 15.16
N SER A 20 3.57 9.25 14.65
CA SER A 20 4.09 10.42 13.96
C SER A 20 3.35 10.70 12.67
N ARG A 21 2.97 11.96 12.48
CA ARG A 21 2.43 12.48 11.24
C ARG A 21 3.51 13.27 10.52
N VAL A 22 3.59 13.10 9.20
CA VAL A 22 4.58 13.77 8.35
C VAL A 22 3.85 14.65 7.34
N HIS A 23 4.41 15.82 7.07
CA HIS A 23 3.95 16.70 6.00
C HIS A 23 4.88 16.55 4.79
N ILE A 24 4.33 16.11 3.66
CA ILE A 24 5.07 15.97 2.40
C ILE A 24 4.94 17.28 1.62
N ARG A 25 6.05 17.97 1.40
CA ARG A 25 6.08 19.23 0.64
C ARG A 25 6.07 18.94 -0.86
N THR A 26 5.24 19.66 -1.61
CA THR A 26 5.30 19.72 -3.07
C THR A 26 6.14 20.92 -3.51
N VAL A 27 6.52 20.96 -4.78
CA VAL A 27 7.14 22.16 -5.37
C VAL A 27 6.15 23.32 -5.47
N ASP A 28 6.65 24.55 -5.49
CA ASP A 28 5.82 25.75 -5.58
C ASP A 28 5.02 25.77 -6.89
N GLY A 29 3.74 26.15 -6.80
CA GLY A 29 2.83 26.18 -7.94
C GLY A 29 2.31 24.81 -8.40
N GLN A 30 2.66 23.72 -7.72
CA GLN A 30 2.18 22.38 -8.07
C GLN A 30 0.65 22.28 -7.92
N VAL A 31 0.00 21.71 -8.94
CA VAL A 31 -1.43 21.38 -8.93
C VAL A 31 -1.65 19.86 -8.87
N PRO A 32 -2.82 19.37 -8.41
CA PRO A 32 -3.11 17.94 -8.38
C PRO A 32 -3.03 17.26 -9.73
N ILE A 33 -2.48 16.04 -9.75
CA ILE A 33 -2.42 15.16 -10.92
C ILE A 33 -3.32 13.96 -10.64
N SER A 34 -4.25 13.68 -11.55
CA SER A 34 -5.18 12.56 -11.46
C SER A 34 -5.06 11.70 -12.71
N VAL A 35 -4.63 10.45 -12.53
CA VAL A 35 -4.44 9.48 -13.61
C VAL A 35 -5.36 8.28 -13.37
N PRO A 36 -6.19 7.90 -14.36
CA PRO A 36 -7.11 6.77 -14.21
C PRO A 36 -6.35 5.45 -14.07
N MET A 37 -7.00 4.49 -13.42
CA MET A 37 -6.51 3.11 -13.35
C MET A 37 -6.33 2.51 -14.74
N TYR A 38 -5.22 1.81 -14.96
CA TYR A 38 -5.02 1.03 -16.17
C TYR A 38 -5.98 -0.15 -16.23
N ARG A 39 -6.23 -0.65 -17.46
CA ARG A 39 -6.96 -1.92 -17.62
C ARG A 39 -6.14 -3.06 -17.02
N SER A 40 -6.70 -3.71 -16.02
CA SER A 40 -6.12 -4.90 -15.39
C SER A 40 -6.81 -6.16 -15.93
N SER A 41 -6.03 -7.21 -16.21
CA SER A 41 -6.60 -8.54 -16.47
C SER A 41 -7.29 -9.09 -15.21
N PRO A 42 -8.22 -10.04 -15.33
CA PRO A 42 -8.89 -10.65 -14.18
C PRO A 42 -7.90 -11.16 -13.12
N ALA A 43 -6.85 -11.88 -13.54
CA ALA A 43 -5.81 -12.38 -12.65
C ALA A 43 -5.04 -11.26 -11.91
N LYS A 44 -4.75 -10.13 -12.58
CA LYS A 44 -4.11 -8.99 -11.90
C LYS A 44 -5.07 -8.30 -10.93
N ARG A 45 -6.36 -8.23 -11.28
CA ARG A 45 -7.39 -7.65 -10.42
C ARG A 45 -7.56 -8.45 -9.13
N GLU A 46 -7.57 -9.77 -9.20
CA GLU A 46 -7.63 -10.63 -7.99
C GLU A 46 -6.49 -10.34 -7.01
N VAL A 47 -5.25 -10.17 -7.51
CA VAL A 47 -4.11 -9.78 -6.68
C VAL A 47 -4.31 -8.39 -6.04
N ILE A 48 -4.83 -7.43 -6.82
CA ILE A 48 -5.13 -6.08 -6.33
C ILE A 48 -6.14 -6.13 -5.18
N GLU A 49 -7.28 -6.80 -5.37
CA GLU A 49 -8.34 -6.88 -4.37
C GLU A 49 -7.85 -7.59 -3.09
N GLN A 50 -7.09 -8.68 -3.22
CA GLN A 50 -6.51 -9.39 -2.07
C GLN A 50 -5.56 -8.48 -1.27
N GLN A 51 -4.71 -7.70 -1.94
CA GLN A 51 -3.79 -6.79 -1.27
C GLN A 51 -4.51 -5.63 -0.58
N LEU A 52 -5.52 -5.05 -1.24
CA LEU A 52 -6.34 -3.99 -0.67
C LEU A 52 -7.04 -4.45 0.61
N ASN A 53 -7.67 -5.63 0.59
CA ASN A 53 -8.33 -6.20 1.78
C ASN A 53 -7.35 -6.34 2.95
N ALA A 54 -6.16 -6.90 2.70
CA ALA A 54 -5.14 -7.03 3.73
C ALA A 54 -4.68 -5.68 4.29
N TRP A 55 -4.57 -4.64 3.45
CA TRP A 55 -4.18 -3.30 3.90
C TRP A 55 -5.28 -2.56 4.66
N PHE A 56 -6.55 -2.76 4.31
CA PHE A 56 -7.67 -2.27 5.10
C PHE A 56 -7.74 -2.96 6.47
N GLU A 57 -7.60 -4.29 6.52
CA GLU A 57 -7.56 -5.05 7.79
C GLU A 57 -6.40 -4.64 8.71
N GLN A 58 -5.30 -4.14 8.14
CA GLN A 58 -4.11 -3.72 8.87
C GLN A 58 -4.03 -2.21 9.12
N ASP A 59 -5.08 -1.45 8.79
CA ASP A 59 -5.13 0.02 8.92
C ASP A 59 -3.97 0.75 8.21
N VAL A 60 -3.47 0.18 7.09
CA VAL A 60 -2.42 0.78 6.27
C VAL A 60 -2.99 1.85 5.33
N ILE A 61 -4.22 1.64 4.86
CA ILE A 61 -4.93 2.55 3.95
C ILE A 61 -6.34 2.83 4.46
N GLU A 62 -6.92 3.93 4.00
CA GLU A 62 -8.30 4.32 4.29
C GLU A 62 -9.00 4.86 3.02
N PRO A 63 -10.34 4.85 2.96
CA PRO A 63 -11.07 5.49 1.87
C PRO A 63 -10.78 6.99 1.81
N SER A 64 -10.53 7.52 0.61
CA SER A 64 -10.25 8.95 0.41
C SER A 64 -10.90 9.47 -0.87
N ARG A 65 -11.28 10.76 -0.84
CA ARG A 65 -11.72 11.53 -2.02
C ARG A 65 -10.65 12.55 -2.36
N SER A 66 -9.56 12.07 -2.96
CA SER A 66 -8.38 12.88 -3.28
C SER A 66 -8.48 13.47 -4.69
N PRO A 67 -8.05 14.73 -4.92
CA PRO A 67 -7.83 15.25 -6.27
C PRO A 67 -6.56 14.66 -6.93
N TRP A 68 -5.75 13.93 -6.15
CA TRP A 68 -4.57 13.21 -6.62
C TRP A 68 -4.89 11.74 -6.84
N SER A 69 -4.43 11.17 -7.94
CA SER A 69 -4.49 9.73 -8.17
C SER A 69 -3.34 9.23 -9.04
N ALA A 70 -2.92 7.99 -8.78
CA ALA A 70 -1.93 7.26 -9.57
C ALA A 70 -2.43 5.83 -9.80
N PRO A 71 -2.18 5.23 -10.98
CA PRO A 71 -2.64 3.89 -11.28
C PRO A 71 -1.80 2.85 -10.54
N VAL A 72 -2.45 1.79 -10.07
CA VAL A 72 -1.77 0.60 -9.53
C VAL A 72 -1.26 -0.26 -10.68
N VAL A 73 -0.04 -0.77 -10.53
CA VAL A 73 0.60 -1.68 -11.50
C VAL A 73 1.07 -2.93 -10.78
N ILE A 74 0.67 -4.10 -11.29
CA ILE A 74 1.20 -5.38 -10.80
C ILE A 74 2.45 -5.76 -11.59
N VAL A 75 3.54 -5.99 -10.86
CA VAL A 75 4.83 -6.45 -11.41
C VAL A 75 5.10 -7.88 -10.94
N TYR A 76 5.71 -8.70 -11.78
CA TYR A 76 6.08 -10.07 -11.41
C TYR A 76 7.56 -10.15 -11.08
N ARG A 77 7.87 -10.76 -9.93
CA ARG A 77 9.24 -11.09 -9.52
C ARG A 77 9.31 -12.55 -9.14
N ASN A 78 10.15 -13.32 -9.83
CA ASN A 78 10.26 -14.78 -9.67
C ASN A 78 8.88 -15.47 -9.77
N ASN A 79 8.10 -15.13 -10.80
CA ASN A 79 6.73 -15.60 -11.04
C ASN A 79 5.71 -15.27 -9.94
N LYS A 80 6.06 -14.44 -8.95
CA LYS A 80 5.15 -13.99 -7.91
C LYS A 80 4.70 -12.56 -8.20
N PRO A 81 3.39 -12.27 -8.20
CA PRO A 81 2.91 -10.92 -8.41
C PRO A 81 3.26 -10.04 -7.19
N ARG A 82 3.51 -8.76 -7.46
CA ARG A 82 3.80 -7.71 -6.49
C ARG A 82 2.88 -6.54 -6.82
N PHE A 83 2.09 -6.18 -5.83
CA PHE A 83 1.45 -4.89 -5.75
C PHE A 83 2.48 -3.85 -5.35
#